data_AF-A0A6N9AT02-F1
#
_entry.id   AF-A0A6N9AT02-F1
#
_cell.length_a   1.000
_cell.length_b   1.000
_cell.length_c   1.000
_cell.angle_alpha   90.00
_cell.angle_beta   90.00
_cell.angle_gamma   90.00
#
_symmetry.space_group_name_H-M   'P 1'
#
loop_
_entity.id
_entity.type
_entity.pdbx_description
1 polymer ?
#
loop_
_entity_poly.entity_id
_entity_poly.type
_entity_poly.pdbx_seq_one_letter_code
_entity_poly.pdbx_strand_id
1 'polypeptide(L)'
;MNSFIHSIESISVWVGRAFGWCILILTFSVSYEVFVRYVLNAPTVWVFDMMVQMYGALFLMAGAYALAQDSHVRGDVLYRLFPVRVQATIDFILYILFFFPGMLALFWFGAEIAADSWRYKEVSWNSPARIQIYYFKTLIPVAGGLLIIQGIAEILRCWKAMRSGEWLERLDDIQETEKMLT
;
A
#
# COMPACT_ATOMS: atom_id res chain seq x y z
N MET A 1 -15.88 -8.86 -16.83
CA MET A 1 -15.71 -7.70 -15.93
C MET A 1 -15.41 -8.13 -14.49
N ASN A 2 -16.25 -8.95 -13.84
CA ASN A 2 -15.96 -9.43 -12.47
C ASN A 2 -14.61 -10.17 -12.37
N SER A 3 -14.31 -11.08 -13.30
CA SER A 3 -13.02 -11.77 -13.34
C SER A 3 -11.83 -10.82 -13.50
N PHE A 4 -11.99 -9.70 -14.22
CA PHE A 4 -10.93 -8.70 -14.36
C PHE A 4 -10.70 -7.92 -13.05
N ILE A 5 -11.78 -7.54 -12.36
CA ILE A 5 -11.72 -6.90 -11.04
C ILE A 5 -11.00 -7.82 -10.05
N HIS A 6 -11.41 -9.09 -9.97
CA HIS A 6 -10.80 -10.06 -9.07
C HIS A 6 -9.35 -10.38 -9.41
N SER A 7 -8.97 -10.40 -10.70
CA SER A 7 -7.55 -10.56 -11.08
C SER A 7 -6.70 -9.40 -10.56
N ILE A 8 -7.17 -8.16 -10.68
CA ILE A 8 -6.47 -6.99 -10.15
C ILE A 8 -6.36 -7.05 -8.63
N GLU A 9 -7.46 -7.35 -7.96
CA GLU A 9 -7.50 -7.48 -6.50
C GLU A 9 -6.56 -8.59 -6.02
N SER A 10 -6.51 -9.74 -6.71
CA SER A 10 -5.61 -10.83 -6.36
C SER A 10 -4.14 -10.41 -6.45
N ILE A 11 -3.77 -9.56 -7.41
CA ILE A 11 -2.41 -9.03 -7.52
C ILE A 11 -2.12 -8.13 -6.32
N SER A 12 -3.00 -7.19 -6.01
CA SER A 12 -2.86 -6.27 -4.86
C SER A 12 -2.76 -7.05 -3.54
N VAL A 13 -3.58 -8.09 -3.38
CA VAL A 13 -3.59 -8.98 -2.21
C VAL A 13 -2.26 -9.74 -2.10
N TRP A 14 -1.82 -10.36 -3.19
CA TRP A 14 -0.58 -11.12 -3.19
C TRP A 14 0.65 -10.26 -2.90
N VAL A 15 0.70 -9.06 -3.49
CA VAL A 15 1.76 -8.08 -3.21
C VAL A 15 1.74 -7.66 -1.75
N GLY A 16 0.57 -7.34 -1.19
CA GLY A 16 0.43 -7.00 0.24
C GLY A 16 0.93 -8.12 1.15
N ARG A 17 0.55 -9.37 0.87
CA ARG A 17 1.01 -10.55 1.62
C ARG A 17 2.53 -10.77 1.49
N ALA A 18 3.11 -10.57 0.31
CA ALA A 18 4.55 -10.69 0.09
C ALA A 18 5.33 -9.66 0.91
N PHE A 19 4.91 -8.39 0.88
CA PHE A 19 5.53 -7.33 1.68
C PHE A 19 5.20 -7.44 3.18
N GLY A 20 4.12 -8.13 3.55
CA GLY A 20 3.82 -8.47 4.94
C GLY A 20 4.97 -9.18 5.65
N TRP A 21 5.75 -10.01 4.94
CA TRP A 21 6.94 -10.66 5.50
C TRP A 21 8.04 -9.69 5.94
N CYS A 22 8.05 -8.45 5.44
CA CYS A 22 8.98 -7.42 5.89
C CYS A 22 8.84 -7.17 7.40
N ILE A 23 7.66 -7.33 8.00
CA ILE A 23 7.48 -7.12 9.44
C ILE A 23 8.29 -8.11 10.27
N LEU A 24 8.34 -9.38 9.87
CA LEU A 24 9.09 -10.40 10.58
C LEU A 24 10.59 -10.10 10.51
N ILE A 25 11.08 -9.74 9.31
CA ILE A 25 12.47 -9.37 9.12
C ILE A 25 12.81 -8.12 9.96
N LEU A 26 11.93 -7.13 9.99
CA LEU A 26 12.08 -5.95 10.84
C LEU A 26 12.19 -6.33 12.32
N THR A 27 11.30 -7.18 12.83
CA THR A 27 11.33 -7.62 14.24
C THR A 27 12.66 -8.30 14.58
N PHE A 28 13.16 -9.19 13.71
CA PHE A 28 14.46 -9.83 13.92
C PHE A 28 15.62 -8.83 13.86
N SER A 29 15.62 -7.91 12.88
CA SER A 29 16.65 -6.88 12.76
C SER A 29 16.69 -5.94 13.97
N VAL A 30 15.52 -5.54 14.51
CA VAL A 30 15.44 -4.70 15.73
C VAL A 30 15.99 -5.47 16.92
N SER A 31 15.54 -6.72 17.10
CA SER A 31 15.99 -7.56 18.21
C SER A 31 17.51 -7.79 18.17
N TYR A 32 18.04 -8.04 16.97
CA TYR A 32 19.48 -8.20 16.73
C TYR A 32 20.26 -6.93 17.08
N GLU A 33 19.85 -5.75 16.59
CA GLU A 33 20.55 -4.51 16.89
C GLU A 33 20.50 -4.16 18.37
N VAL A 34 19.36 -4.37 19.03
CA VAL A 34 19.24 -4.18 20.48
C VAL A 34 20.21 -5.11 21.22
N PHE A 35 20.26 -6.38 20.85
CA PHE A 35 21.19 -7.34 21.48
C PHE A 35 22.64 -6.92 21.28
N VAL A 36 23.07 -6.65 20.04
CA VAL A 36 24.45 -6.31 19.72
C VAL A 36 24.87 -4.99 20.36
N ARG A 37 23.97 -4.00 20.39
CA ARG A 37 24.25 -2.69 20.98
C ARG A 37 24.39 -2.75 22.49
N TYR A 38 23.46 -3.42 23.18
CA TYR A 38 23.40 -3.37 24.65
C TYR A 38 24.13 -4.51 25.34
N VAL A 39 24.23 -5.69 24.71
CA VAL A 39 24.93 -6.86 25.27
C VAL A 39 26.39 -6.89 24.82
N LEU A 40 26.65 -6.64 23.53
CA LEU A 40 28.00 -6.72 22.96
C LEU A 40 28.72 -5.36 22.88
N ASN A 41 28.05 -4.25 23.21
CA ASN A 41 28.59 -2.88 23.09
C ASN A 41 29.18 -2.55 21.70
N ALA A 42 28.63 -3.16 20.63
CA ALA A 42 29.19 -3.07 19.27
C ALA A 42 28.13 -2.65 18.23
N PRO A 43 27.55 -1.44 18.30
CA PRO A 43 26.41 -1.02 17.50
C PRO A 43 26.67 -1.15 15.98
N THR A 44 25.65 -1.59 15.23
CA THR A 44 25.78 -1.71 13.78
C THR A 44 25.23 -0.47 13.07
N VAL A 45 26.00 0.04 12.09
CA VAL A 45 25.61 1.24 11.34
C VAL A 45 24.56 0.94 10.26
N TRP A 46 24.55 -0.26 9.69
CA TRP A 46 23.71 -0.58 8.52
C TRP A 46 22.26 -0.94 8.89
N VAL A 47 22.03 -1.46 10.10
CA VAL A 47 20.70 -1.98 10.48
C VAL A 47 19.64 -0.89 10.49
N PHE A 48 19.99 0.33 10.90
CA PHE A 48 19.06 1.47 10.87
C PHE A 48 18.53 1.76 9.46
N ASP A 49 19.40 1.83 8.47
CA ASP A 49 19.00 2.09 7.08
C ASP A 49 18.12 0.97 6.52
N MET A 50 18.46 -0.28 6.83
CA MET A 50 17.64 -1.45 6.45
C MET A 50 16.23 -1.34 7.04
N MET A 51 16.12 -0.98 8.32
CA MET A 51 14.82 -0.84 9.00
C MET A 51 13.95 0.23 8.34
N VAL A 52 14.52 1.41 8.07
CA VAL A 52 13.77 2.52 7.46
C VAL A 52 13.27 2.12 6.07
N GLN A 53 14.12 1.49 5.25
CA GLN A 53 13.74 1.05 3.91
C GLN A 53 12.68 -0.05 3.93
N MET A 54 12.82 -1.05 4.81
CA MET A 54 11.84 -2.15 4.90
C MET A 54 10.51 -1.69 5.50
N TYR A 55 10.54 -0.80 6.49
CA TYR A 55 9.32 -0.23 7.07
C TYR A 55 8.57 0.62 6.04
N GLY A 56 9.29 1.48 5.31
CA GLY A 56 8.72 2.25 4.21
C GLY A 56 8.16 1.35 3.11
N ALA A 57 8.88 0.27 2.75
CA ALA A 57 8.45 -0.68 1.73
C ALA A 57 7.15 -1.39 2.13
N LEU A 58 7.09 -1.87 3.38
CA LEU A 58 5.89 -2.45 3.97
C LEU A 58 4.70 -1.48 3.87
N PHE A 59 4.88 -0.25 4.34
CA PHE A 59 3.82 0.75 4.38
C PHE A 59 3.32 1.16 2.99
N LEU A 60 4.24 1.45 2.06
CA LEU A 60 3.89 1.86 0.70
C LEU A 60 3.12 0.77 -0.05
N MET A 61 3.59 -0.47 0.05
CA MET A 61 2.98 -1.59 -0.68
C MET A 61 1.68 -2.08 -0.03
N ALA A 62 1.52 -1.88 1.28
CA ALA A 62 0.26 -2.16 1.98
C ALA A 62 -0.89 -1.24 1.54
N GLY A 63 -0.62 -0.07 0.95
CA GLY A 63 -1.66 0.85 0.48
C GLY A 63 -2.61 0.22 -0.56
N ALA A 64 -2.06 -0.46 -1.57
CA ALA A 64 -2.86 -1.14 -2.59
C ALA A 64 -3.67 -2.31 -2.02
N TYR A 65 -3.09 -3.05 -1.08
CA TYR A 65 -3.78 -4.11 -0.32
C TYR A 65 -4.96 -3.54 0.47
N ALA A 66 -4.73 -2.47 1.24
CA ALA A 66 -5.75 -1.83 2.07
C ALA A 66 -6.87 -1.21 1.22
N LEU A 67 -6.58 -0.80 -0.02
CA LEU A 67 -7.60 -0.35 -0.96
C LEU A 67 -8.44 -1.52 -1.50
N ALA A 68 -7.80 -2.65 -1.84
CA ALA A 68 -8.49 -3.85 -2.30
C ALA A 68 -9.43 -4.44 -1.24
N GLN A 69 -9.02 -4.38 0.04
CA GLN A 69 -9.80 -4.88 1.17
C GLN A 69 -10.68 -3.83 1.86
N ASP A 70 -10.78 -2.63 1.29
CA ASP A 70 -11.54 -1.52 1.85
C ASP A 70 -11.25 -1.26 3.34
N SER A 71 -10.00 -1.45 3.73
CA SER A 71 -9.54 -1.32 5.12
C SER A 71 -9.10 0.11 5.46
N HIS A 72 -9.24 1.05 4.52
CA HIS A 72 -9.02 2.45 4.80
C HIS A 72 -10.12 2.94 5.75
N VAL A 73 -9.73 3.62 6.83
CA VAL A 73 -10.70 4.20 7.76
C VAL A 73 -11.49 5.28 7.03
N ARG A 74 -12.79 5.05 6.83
CA ARG A 74 -13.72 6.00 6.21
C ARG A 74 -14.66 6.58 7.26
N GLY A 75 -14.97 7.87 7.13
CA GLY A 75 -15.91 8.57 8.02
C GLY A 75 -17.36 8.40 7.54
N ASP A 76 -18.00 7.26 7.87
CA ASP A 76 -19.20 6.82 7.14
C ASP A 76 -20.55 7.06 7.83
N VAL A 77 -20.69 8.06 8.71
CA VAL A 77 -21.98 8.25 9.42
C VAL A 77 -23.12 8.58 8.45
N LEU A 78 -22.90 9.54 7.55
CA LEU A 78 -23.90 9.95 6.56
C LEU A 78 -23.93 9.01 5.34
N TYR A 79 -22.77 8.50 4.94
CA TYR A 79 -22.64 7.61 3.78
C TYR A 79 -23.47 6.33 3.93
N ARG A 80 -23.49 5.73 5.13
CA ARG A 80 -24.26 4.51 5.43
C ARG A 80 -25.77 4.68 5.33
N LEU A 81 -26.28 5.92 5.43
CA LEU A 81 -27.72 6.21 5.35
C LEU A 81 -28.21 6.29 3.89
N PHE A 82 -27.31 6.43 2.92
CA PHE A 82 -27.68 6.54 1.52
C PHE A 82 -27.92 5.17 0.87
N PRO A 83 -28.79 5.09 -0.15
CA PRO A 83 -28.93 3.87 -0.94
C PRO A 83 -27.65 3.58 -1.73
N VAL A 84 -27.41 2.30 -2.01
CA VAL A 84 -26.20 1.80 -2.71
C VAL A 84 -25.87 2.58 -3.99
N ARG A 85 -26.88 2.98 -4.77
CA ARG A 85 -26.67 3.76 -5.99
C ARG A 85 -26.08 5.14 -5.75
N VAL A 86 -26.52 5.81 -4.68
CA VAL A 86 -26.00 7.14 -4.30
C VAL A 86 -24.60 7.00 -3.72
N GLN A 87 -24.38 6.01 -2.85
CA GLN A 87 -23.05 5.65 -2.33
C GLN A 87 -22.05 5.42 -3.47
N ALA A 88 -22.40 4.56 -4.44
CA ALA A 88 -21.55 4.25 -5.59
C ALA A 88 -21.31 5.45 -6.51
N THR A 89 -22.27 6.36 -6.63
CA THR A 89 -22.10 7.60 -7.41
C THR A 89 -21.13 8.56 -6.73
N ILE A 90 -21.26 8.72 -5.41
CA ILE A 90 -20.34 9.55 -4.62
C ILE A 90 -18.93 8.98 -4.73
N ASP A 91 -18.74 7.69 -4.48
CA ASP A 91 -17.43 7.04 -4.56
C ASP A 91 -16.84 7.16 -5.95
N PHE A 92 -17.62 6.92 -7.01
CA PHE A 92 -17.16 7.08 -8.40
C PHE A 92 -16.63 8.50 -8.68
N ILE A 93 -17.34 9.53 -8.23
CA ILE A 93 -16.90 10.93 -8.39
C ILE A 93 -15.65 11.20 -7.57
N LEU A 94 -15.59 10.75 -6.31
CA LEU A 94 -14.43 10.94 -5.44
C LEU A 94 -13.18 10.24 -5.97
N TYR A 95 -13.34 9.05 -6.55
CA TYR A 95 -12.24 8.36 -7.22
C TYR A 95 -11.69 9.21 -8.37
N ILE A 96 -12.56 9.69 -9.26
CA ILE A 96 -12.11 10.47 -10.43
C ILE A 96 -11.50 11.82 -10.03
N LEU A 97 -12.10 12.52 -9.07
CA LEU A 97 -11.71 13.90 -8.75
C LEU A 97 -10.54 13.98 -7.78
N PHE A 98 -10.44 13.05 -6.82
CA PHE A 98 -9.43 13.12 -5.76
C PHE A 98 -8.44 11.97 -5.81
N PHE A 99 -8.90 10.74 -6.01
CA PHE A 99 -8.01 9.58 -6.01
C PHE A 99 -7.07 9.57 -7.22
N PHE A 100 -7.61 9.59 -8.44
CA PHE A 100 -6.78 9.46 -9.65
C PHE A 100 -5.78 10.61 -9.82
N PRO A 101 -6.14 11.89 -9.65
CA PRO A 101 -5.18 12.98 -9.73
C PRO A 101 -4.06 12.85 -8.68
N GLY A 102 -4.41 12.45 -7.45
CA GLY A 102 -3.45 12.22 -6.38
C GLY A 102 -2.50 11.06 -6.67
N MET A 103 -3.03 9.92 -7.13
CA MET A 103 -2.22 8.73 -7.43
C MET A 103 -1.37 8.90 -8.70
N LEU A 104 -1.87 9.62 -9.71
CA LEU A 104 -1.10 9.97 -10.89
C LEU A 104 0.05 10.93 -10.54
N ALA A 105 -0.20 11.91 -9.67
CA ALA A 105 0.87 12.78 -9.17
C ALA A 105 1.91 11.97 -8.38
N LEU A 106 1.47 11.05 -7.50
CA LEU A 106 2.36 10.16 -6.76
C LEU A 106 3.21 9.30 -7.69
N PHE A 107 2.60 8.74 -8.74
CA PHE A 107 3.31 7.94 -9.73
C PHE A 107 4.33 8.77 -10.52
N TRP A 108 3.92 9.93 -11.02
CA TRP A 108 4.76 10.78 -11.87
C TRP A 108 5.96 11.36 -11.10
N PHE A 109 5.70 12.06 -10.00
CA PHE A 109 6.77 12.61 -9.16
C PHE A 109 7.60 11.50 -8.51
N GLY A 110 6.98 10.38 -8.14
CA GLY A 110 7.69 9.21 -7.64
C GLY A 110 8.65 8.63 -8.68
N ALA A 111 8.25 8.58 -9.95
CA ALA A 111 9.10 8.09 -11.04
C ALA A 111 10.27 9.03 -11.32
N GLU A 112 10.05 10.34 -11.28
CA GLU A 112 11.11 11.35 -11.44
C GLU A 112 12.14 11.24 -10.31
N ILE A 113 11.67 11.20 -9.05
CA ILE A 113 12.53 11.01 -7.87
C ILE A 113 13.31 9.70 -7.98
N ALA A 114 12.66 8.61 -8.37
CA ALA A 114 13.33 7.33 -8.53
C ALA A 114 14.40 7.41 -9.63
N ALA A 115 14.08 7.95 -10.80
CA ALA A 115 15.02 8.07 -11.92
C ALA A 115 16.27 8.90 -11.54
N ASP A 116 16.07 10.01 -10.83
CA ASP A 116 17.18 10.82 -10.32
C ASP A 116 18.04 10.06 -9.31
N SER A 117 17.42 9.36 -8.35
CA SER A 117 18.14 8.54 -7.37
C SER A 117 18.97 7.42 -8.02
N TRP A 118 18.46 6.81 -9.09
CA TRP A 118 19.22 5.83 -9.88
C TRP A 118 20.39 6.47 -10.62
N ARG A 119 20.18 7.67 -11.20
CA ARG A 119 21.23 8.42 -11.89
C ARG A 119 22.37 8.82 -10.95
N TYR A 120 22.05 9.24 -9.74
CA TYR A 120 23.04 9.64 -8.74
C TYR A 120 23.60 8.48 -7.92
N LYS A 121 23.06 7.26 -8.10
CA LYS A 121 23.33 6.09 -7.23
C LYS A 121 23.24 6.48 -5.75
N GLU A 122 22.12 7.10 -5.41
CA GLU A 122 21.93 7.74 -4.12
C GLU A 122 22.07 6.76 -2.95
N VAL A 123 22.80 7.21 -1.94
CA VAL A 123 23.06 6.47 -0.70
C VAL A 123 22.47 7.20 0.50
N SER A 124 22.18 6.44 1.56
CA SER A 124 21.70 6.99 2.81
C SER A 124 22.68 7.99 3.39
N TRP A 125 22.14 9.18 3.72
CA TRP A 125 22.84 10.19 4.49
C TRP A 125 22.65 10.00 6.00
N ASN A 126 21.61 9.26 6.41
CA ASN A 126 21.24 9.09 7.82
C ASN A 126 22.14 8.09 8.55
N SER A 127 22.88 7.24 7.83
CA SER A 127 23.82 6.30 8.42
C SER A 127 25.21 6.38 7.77
N PRO A 128 26.29 6.22 8.56
CA PRO A 128 27.65 6.06 8.03
C PRO A 128 27.80 4.90 7.04
N ALA A 129 26.88 3.92 7.06
CA ALA A 129 26.90 2.75 6.19
C ALA A 129 26.65 3.07 4.70
N ARG A 130 26.09 4.25 4.38
CA ARG A 130 25.83 4.70 3.00
C ARG A 130 25.14 3.63 2.15
N ILE A 131 24.09 3.01 2.68
CA ILE A 131 23.32 1.99 1.95
C ILE A 131 22.60 2.64 0.78
N GLN A 132 22.54 1.94 -0.35
CA GLN A 132 21.84 2.37 -1.56
C GLN A 132 20.34 2.53 -1.31
N ILE A 133 19.80 3.74 -1.50
CA ILE A 133 18.37 4.06 -1.24
C ILE A 133 17.51 3.99 -2.50
N TYR A 134 18.13 4.04 -3.68
CA TYR A 134 17.41 4.13 -4.95
C TYR A 134 16.46 2.93 -5.20
N TYR A 135 16.75 1.74 -4.65
CA TYR A 135 15.84 0.58 -4.67
C TYR A 135 14.54 0.84 -3.90
N PHE A 136 14.64 1.48 -2.74
CA PHE A 136 13.48 1.86 -1.95
C PHE A 136 12.67 2.94 -2.67
N LYS A 137 13.33 3.96 -3.23
CA LYS A 137 12.64 5.04 -3.95
C LYS A 137 11.91 4.55 -5.21
N THR A 138 12.35 3.47 -5.85
CA THR A 138 11.57 2.81 -6.91
C THR A 138 10.26 2.20 -6.45
N LEU A 139 10.11 1.86 -5.16
CA LEU A 139 8.83 1.37 -4.65
C LEU A 139 7.75 2.45 -4.63
N ILE A 140 8.11 3.74 -4.63
CA ILE A 140 7.14 4.85 -4.66
C ILE A 140 6.31 4.82 -5.95
N PRO A 141 6.90 4.89 -7.17
CA PRO A 141 6.13 4.79 -8.41
C PRO A 141 5.49 3.40 -8.57
N VAL A 142 6.11 2.32 -8.09
CA VAL A 142 5.49 0.99 -8.14
C VAL A 142 4.20 0.94 -7.31
N ALA A 143 4.22 1.46 -6.08
CA ALA A 143 3.05 1.56 -5.21
C ALA A 143 1.98 2.46 -5.83
N GLY A 144 2.37 3.62 -6.37
CA GLY A 144 1.46 4.51 -7.11
C GLY A 144 0.81 3.82 -8.31
N GLY A 145 1.58 3.05 -9.09
CA GLY A 145 1.07 2.27 -10.21
C GLY A 145 0.08 1.19 -9.78
N LEU A 146 0.39 0.45 -8.70
CA LEU A 146 -0.52 -0.54 -8.13
C LEU A 146 -1.82 0.09 -7.61
N LEU A 147 -1.74 1.25 -6.95
CA LEU A 147 -2.91 1.99 -6.49
C LEU A 147 -3.77 2.47 -7.65
N ILE A 148 -3.18 2.93 -8.76
CA ILE A 148 -3.92 3.30 -9.98
C ILE A 148 -4.64 2.07 -10.55
N ILE A 149 -3.95 0.94 -10.70
CA ILE A 149 -4.54 -0.31 -11.21
C ILE A 149 -5.69 -0.77 -10.31
N GLN A 150 -5.49 -0.75 -8.99
CA GLN A 150 -6.53 -1.08 -8.02
C GLN A 150 -7.69 -0.07 -8.06
N GLY A 151 -7.42 1.22 -8.23
CA GLY A 151 -8.44 2.25 -8.36
C GLY A 151 -9.31 2.07 -9.61
N ILE A 152 -8.76 1.51 -10.69
CA ILE A 152 -9.57 1.13 -11.87
C ILE A 152 -10.56 0.01 -11.50
N ALA A 153 -10.12 -0.98 -10.73
CA ALA A 153 -11.01 -2.05 -10.26
C ALA A 153 -12.14 -1.48 -9.37
N GLU A 154 -11.85 -0.52 -8.50
CA GLU A 154 -12.86 0.15 -7.67
C GLU A 154 -13.85 1.00 -8.48
N ILE A 155 -13.38 1.74 -9.50
CA ILE A 155 -14.27 2.46 -10.41
C ILE A 155 -15.23 1.51 -11.13
N LEU A 156 -14.72 0.37 -11.62
CA LEU A 156 -15.55 -0.64 -12.28
C LEU A 156 -16.57 -1.26 -11.31
N ARG A 157 -16.19 -1.48 -10.04
CA ARG A 157 -17.09 -1.92 -8.97
C ARG A 157 -18.18 -0.87 -8.72
N CYS A 158 -17.82 0.41 -8.56
CA CYS A 158 -18.78 1.51 -8.39
C CYS A 158 -19.75 1.60 -9.57
N TRP A 159 -19.24 1.50 -10.80
CA TRP A 159 -20.07 1.51 -12.01
C TRP A 159 -21.08 0.37 -12.04
N LYS A 160 -20.68 -0.83 -11.62
CA LYS A 160 -21.59 -1.97 -11.50
C LYS A 160 -22.62 -1.75 -10.39
N ALA A 161 -22.22 -1.21 -9.24
CA ALA A 161 -23.11 -0.92 -8.12
C ALA A 161 -24.15 0.17 -8.47
N MET A 162 -23.76 1.19 -9.24
CA MET A 162 -24.71 2.18 -9.76
C MET A 162 -25.80 1.57 -10.66
N ARG A 163 -25.44 0.57 -11.49
CA ARG A 163 -26.40 -0.10 -12.40
C ARG A 163 -27.27 -1.13 -11.70
N SER A 164 -26.65 -2.04 -10.97
CA SER A 164 -27.33 -3.17 -10.31
C SER A 164 -28.04 -2.77 -9.02
N GLY A 165 -27.55 -1.75 -8.31
CA GLY A 165 -28.02 -1.41 -6.97
C GLY A 165 -27.42 -2.28 -5.86
N GLU A 166 -26.46 -3.15 -6.18
CA GLU A 166 -25.79 -4.06 -5.24
C GLU A 166 -24.27 -3.96 -5.38
N TRP A 167 -23.57 -4.06 -4.26
CA TRP A 167 -22.10 -4.07 -4.25
C TRP A 167 -21.56 -5.44 -4.67
N LEU A 168 -20.54 -5.45 -5.53
CA LEU A 168 -19.82 -6.68 -5.86
C LEU A 168 -18.97 -7.09 -4.65
N GLU A 169 -19.18 -8.32 -4.19
CA GLU A 169 -18.39 -8.95 -3.12
C GLU A 169 -16.89 -8.87 -3.42
N ARG A 170 -16.10 -8.64 -2.37
CA ARG A 170 -14.63 -8.55 -2.45
C ARG A 170 -14.03 -9.94 -2.34
N LEU A 171 -12.80 -10.10 -2.81
CA LEU A 171 -12.04 -11.33 -2.56
C LEU A 171 -11.78 -11.45 -1.06
N ASP A 172 -12.33 -12.51 -0.48
CA ASP A 172 -12.16 -12.79 0.93
C ASP A 172 -10.68 -13.12 1.24
N ASP A 173 -10.12 -12.43 2.22
CA ASP A 173 -8.76 -12.65 2.72
C ASP A 173 -8.80 -12.77 4.26
N ILE A 174 -7.72 -12.37 4.94
CA ILE A 174 -7.61 -12.37 6.39
C ILE A 174 -8.68 -11.45 6.98
N GLN A 175 -9.77 -12.04 7.45
CA GLN A 175 -10.74 -11.35 8.28
C GLN A 175 -10.24 -11.32 9.73
N GLU A 176 -10.55 -10.23 10.42
CA GLU A 176 -10.34 -10.16 11.86
C GLU A 176 -11.12 -11.27 12.56
N THR A 177 -10.48 -11.96 13.50
CA THR A 177 -11.07 -13.10 14.22
C THR A 177 -12.41 -12.74 14.87
N GLU A 178 -12.59 -11.48 15.27
CA GLU A 178 -13.85 -10.97 15.83
C GLU A 178 -15.02 -11.04 14.84
N LYS A 179 -14.77 -10.77 13.54
CA LYS A 179 -15.78 -10.87 12.48
C LYS A 179 -16.12 -12.32 12.14
N MET A 180 -15.20 -13.27 12.32
CA MET A 180 -15.46 -14.69 12.12
C MET A 180 -16.32 -15.30 13.23
N LEU A 181 -16.33 -14.69 14.42
CA LEU A 181 -17.00 -15.20 15.62
C LEU A 181 -18.39 -14.59 15.85
N THR A 182 -18.80 -13.60 15.05
CA THR A 182 -20.10 -12.90 15.14
C THR A 182 -21.01 -13.31 14.00
#